data_AF-A0A1V3JSG4-F1
#
_entry.id   AF-A0A1V3JSG4-F1
#
_cell.length_a   1.000
_cell.length_b   1.000
_cell.length_c   1.000
_cell.angle_alpha   90.00
_cell.angle_beta   90.00
_cell.angle_gamma   90.00
#
_symmetry.space_group_name_H-M   'P 1'
#
loop_
_entity.id
_entity.type
_entity.pdbx_description
1 polymer ?
#
loop_
_entity_poly.entity_id
_entity_poly.type
_entity_poly.pdbx_seq_one_letter_code
_entity_poly.pdbx_strand_id
1 'polypeptide(L)'
;MPYLTSSQTEWLKWLALITMVLDHIGAAFSANYPALGLFRVIGRFSYLTFGFIIALNLSRDHIDFSKYFCWMLITALLSESVFKAFNPEYGRLNTLFQFFSVIGVVWVYQVRHIFHYGLQGIFYAIFFFISYHADYSLFGLLYCLACYLFFQVKTRQDRLVAMSCCILLGSLMNYQFLNSRLGYLVVLSLIVTFYYLFSPSGIRRSTPGVERMKKVVFYAFYPIHLLMIVTIKFIFIG
;
A
#
# COMPACT_ATOMS: atom_id res chain seq x y z
N MET A 1 -8.18 14.43 15.28
CA MET A 1 -9.15 14.08 14.21
C MET A 1 -9.75 12.74 14.60
N PRO A 2 -11.08 12.56 14.59
CA PRO A 2 -11.63 11.22 14.83
C PRO A 2 -11.12 10.28 13.73
N TYR A 3 -10.81 9.06 14.13
CA TYR A 3 -10.48 7.95 13.24
C TYR A 3 -11.59 7.75 12.19
N LEU A 4 -11.25 7.23 11.01
CA LEU A 4 -12.26 6.83 10.03
C LEU A 4 -13.16 5.75 10.63
N THR A 5 -14.45 5.81 10.28
CA THR A 5 -15.40 4.76 10.68
C THR A 5 -15.03 3.43 10.04
N SER A 6 -15.55 2.32 10.56
CA SER A 6 -15.34 1.00 9.97
C SER A 6 -15.82 0.96 8.52
N SER A 7 -16.99 1.51 8.22
CA SER A 7 -17.54 1.56 6.86
C SER A 7 -16.66 2.39 5.91
N GLN A 8 -16.18 3.56 6.34
CA GLN A 8 -15.23 4.37 5.55
C GLN A 8 -13.93 3.62 5.26
N THR A 9 -13.40 2.89 6.25
CA THR A 9 -12.19 2.08 6.09
C THR A 9 -12.43 0.95 5.08
N GLU A 10 -13.57 0.28 5.14
CA GLU A 10 -13.92 -0.81 4.21
C GLU A 10 -14.18 -0.29 2.79
N TRP A 11 -14.76 0.89 2.65
CA TRP A 11 -14.90 1.56 1.35
C TRP A 11 -13.53 1.86 0.71
N LEU A 12 -12.58 2.37 1.49
CA LEU A 12 -11.20 2.56 1.00
C LEU A 12 -10.56 1.24 0.56
N LYS A 13 -10.80 0.13 1.28
CA LYS A 13 -10.30 -1.19 0.86
C LYS A 13 -10.86 -1.60 -0.49
N TRP A 14 -12.16 -1.45 -0.71
CA TRP A 14 -12.77 -1.79 -2.00
C TRP A 14 -12.21 -0.95 -3.15
N LEU A 15 -12.10 0.36 -2.97
CA LEU A 15 -11.48 1.23 -3.97
C LEU A 15 -10.02 0.83 -4.25
N ALA A 16 -9.24 0.53 -3.21
CA ALA A 16 -7.87 0.08 -3.36
C ALA A 16 -7.78 -1.26 -4.12
N LEU A 17 -8.65 -2.23 -3.82
CA LEU A 17 -8.70 -3.52 -4.53
C LEU A 17 -9.08 -3.36 -6.00
N ILE A 18 -10.10 -2.56 -6.31
CA ILE A 18 -10.53 -2.32 -7.69
C ILE A 18 -9.41 -1.63 -8.49
N THR A 19 -8.84 -0.57 -7.94
CA THR A 19 -7.74 0.17 -8.61
C THR A 19 -6.47 -0.66 -8.71
N MET A 20 -6.19 -1.58 -7.78
CA MET A 20 -5.09 -2.55 -7.87
C MET A 20 -5.25 -3.49 -9.06
N VAL A 21 -6.46 -4.04 -9.28
CA VAL A 21 -6.73 -4.91 -10.42
C VAL A 21 -6.50 -4.15 -11.72
N LEU A 22 -7.01 -2.93 -11.83
CA LEU A 22 -6.74 -2.06 -12.98
C LEU A 22 -5.23 -1.84 -13.17
N ASP A 23 -4.50 -1.52 -12.09
CA ASP A 23 -3.05 -1.30 -12.14
C ASP A 23 -2.29 -2.49 -12.74
N HIS A 24 -2.66 -3.71 -12.34
CA HIS A 24 -2.03 -4.94 -12.80
C HIS A 24 -2.46 -5.33 -14.21
N ILE A 25 -3.70 -5.07 -14.61
CA ILE A 25 -4.13 -5.19 -16.02
C ILE A 25 -3.30 -4.22 -16.88
N GLY A 26 -3.16 -2.96 -16.45
CA GLY A 26 -2.29 -2.00 -17.13
C GLY A 26 -0.85 -2.49 -17.24
N ALA A 27 -0.28 -3.07 -16.18
CA ALA A 27 1.09 -3.60 -16.21
C ALA A 27 1.26 -4.80 -17.14
N ALA A 28 0.29 -5.72 -17.14
CA ALA A 28 0.37 -6.93 -17.94
C ALA A 28 0.18 -6.68 -19.45
N PHE A 29 -0.69 -5.74 -19.83
CA PHE A 29 -1.19 -5.63 -21.20
C PHE A 29 -0.78 -4.32 -21.92
N SER A 30 -0.30 -3.28 -21.22
CA SER A 30 -0.02 -1.97 -21.86
C SER A 30 1.07 -2.01 -22.92
N ALA A 31 2.00 -2.96 -22.86
CA ALA A 31 3.01 -3.14 -23.90
C ALA A 31 2.39 -3.49 -25.27
N ASN A 32 1.33 -4.32 -25.27
CA ASN A 32 0.61 -4.71 -26.48
C ASN A 32 -0.56 -3.76 -26.80
N TYR A 33 -1.16 -3.16 -25.77
CA TYR A 33 -2.32 -2.27 -25.86
C TYR A 33 -2.05 -0.95 -25.13
N PRO A 34 -1.39 0.04 -25.77
CA PRO A 34 -0.93 1.26 -25.09
C PRO A 34 -2.01 2.05 -24.36
N ALA A 35 -3.27 1.99 -24.82
CA ALA A 35 -4.42 2.63 -24.16
C ALA A 35 -4.62 2.15 -22.71
N LEU A 36 -4.27 0.89 -22.41
CA LEU A 36 -4.35 0.32 -21.05
C LEU A 36 -3.30 0.92 -20.09
N GLY A 37 -2.36 1.73 -20.59
CA GLY A 37 -1.48 2.55 -19.75
C GLY A 37 -2.25 3.49 -18.82
N LEU A 38 -3.47 3.91 -19.19
CA LEU A 38 -4.35 4.70 -18.31
C LEU A 38 -4.74 3.94 -17.04
N PHE A 39 -4.80 2.60 -17.07
CA PHE A 39 -5.10 1.83 -15.88
C PHE A 39 -3.96 1.90 -14.85
N ARG A 40 -2.70 2.09 -15.29
CA ARG A 40 -1.57 2.36 -14.39
C ARG A 40 -1.75 3.68 -13.64
N VAL A 41 -2.29 4.69 -14.33
CA VAL A 41 -2.56 6.02 -13.74
C VAL A 41 -3.61 5.93 -12.65
N ILE A 42 -4.73 5.25 -12.92
CA ILE A 42 -5.80 5.00 -11.96
C ILE A 42 -5.29 4.13 -10.80
N GLY A 43 -4.47 3.14 -11.12
CA GLY A 43 -3.87 2.20 -10.19
C GLY A 43 -2.95 2.80 -9.14
N ARG A 44 -2.41 4.01 -9.36
CA ARG A 44 -1.59 4.73 -8.37
C ARG A 44 -2.32 4.99 -7.05
N PHE A 45 -3.65 5.01 -7.08
CA PHE A 45 -4.50 5.12 -5.89
C PHE A 45 -4.30 3.94 -4.92
N SER A 46 -4.06 2.73 -5.43
CA SER A 46 -4.09 1.48 -4.67
C SER A 46 -3.06 1.43 -3.55
N TYR A 47 -1.77 1.52 -3.88
CA TYR A 47 -0.71 1.41 -2.87
C TYR A 47 -0.82 2.50 -1.81
N LEU A 48 -1.06 3.75 -2.22
CA LEU A 48 -1.23 4.88 -1.30
C LEU A 48 -2.36 4.61 -0.31
N THR A 49 -3.49 4.12 -0.81
CA THR A 49 -4.65 3.81 0.02
C THR A 49 -4.41 2.62 0.94
N PHE A 50 -3.79 1.53 0.48
CA PHE A 50 -3.43 0.41 1.34
C PHE A 50 -2.44 0.81 2.43
N GLY A 51 -1.39 1.57 2.09
CA GLY A 51 -0.43 2.11 3.05
C GLY A 51 -1.10 2.99 4.10
N PHE A 52 -2.03 3.85 3.69
CA PHE A 52 -2.83 4.68 4.59
C PHE A 52 -3.74 3.84 5.51
N ILE A 53 -4.39 2.80 4.99
CA ILE A 53 -5.24 1.89 5.80
C ILE A 53 -4.39 1.10 6.79
N ILE A 54 -3.20 0.64 6.41
CA ILE A 54 -2.29 -0.09 7.31
C ILE A 54 -1.84 0.84 8.43
N ALA A 55 -1.39 2.06 8.09
CA ALA A 55 -1.04 3.09 9.06
C ALA A 55 -2.19 3.43 10.01
N LEU A 56 -3.41 3.57 9.49
CA LEU A 56 -4.62 3.76 10.28
C LEU A 56 -4.86 2.59 11.24
N ASN A 57 -4.77 1.36 10.76
CA ASN A 57 -4.97 0.19 11.61
C ASN A 57 -3.88 0.08 12.68
N LEU A 58 -2.63 0.43 12.35
CA LEU A 58 -1.49 0.42 13.27
C LEU A 58 -1.50 1.55 14.31
N SER A 59 -2.28 2.62 14.07
CA SER A 59 -2.45 3.72 15.03
C SER A 59 -3.60 3.50 16.02
N ARG A 60 -4.46 2.50 15.79
CA ARG A 60 -5.54 2.17 16.73
C ARG A 60 -5.00 1.53 18.00
N ASP A 61 -5.75 1.70 19.08
CA ASP A 61 -5.48 1.01 20.34
C ASP A 61 -5.78 -0.50 20.20
N HIS A 62 -5.02 -1.33 20.92
CA HIS A 62 -5.21 -2.79 21.01
C HIS A 62 -5.05 -3.58 19.70
N ILE A 63 -3.90 -3.44 19.05
CA ILE A 63 -3.54 -4.23 17.86
C ILE A 63 -2.94 -5.57 18.27
N ASP A 64 -3.50 -6.66 17.73
CA ASP A 64 -2.87 -7.98 17.77
C ASP A 64 -1.81 -8.08 16.67
N PHE A 65 -0.58 -7.69 17.01
CA PHE A 65 0.55 -7.73 16.08
C PHE A 65 0.86 -9.14 15.60
N SER A 66 0.79 -10.15 16.48
CA SER A 66 1.12 -11.54 16.14
C SER A 66 0.23 -12.04 15.00
N LYS A 67 -1.09 -11.86 15.16
CA LYS A 67 -2.05 -12.23 14.12
C LYS A 67 -1.85 -11.41 12.85
N TYR A 68 -1.60 -10.11 12.97
CA TYR A 68 -1.42 -9.24 11.80
C TYR A 68 -0.18 -9.64 10.98
N PHE A 69 0.95 -9.87 11.66
CA PHE A 69 2.17 -10.39 11.05
C PHE A 69 1.96 -11.73 10.38
N CYS A 70 1.33 -12.68 11.07
CA CYS A 70 1.12 -14.02 10.56
C CYS A 70 0.30 -14.02 9.26
N TRP A 71 -0.83 -13.29 9.24
CA TRP A 71 -1.63 -13.15 8.03
C TRP A 71 -0.86 -12.47 6.88
N MET A 72 -0.10 -11.41 7.18
CA MET A 72 0.67 -10.71 6.15
C MET A 72 1.78 -11.59 5.58
N LEU A 73 2.55 -12.27 6.44
CA LEU A 73 3.68 -13.11 6.03
C LEU A 73 3.21 -14.35 5.26
N ILE A 74 2.19 -15.06 5.75
CA ILE A 74 1.64 -16.23 5.05
C ILE A 74 1.15 -15.81 3.65
N THR A 75 0.40 -14.71 3.57
CA THR A 75 -0.12 -14.25 2.27
C THR A 75 1.02 -13.78 1.35
N ALA A 76 2.03 -13.09 1.88
CA ALA A 76 3.20 -12.67 1.12
C ALA A 76 3.96 -13.85 0.53
N LEU A 77 4.20 -14.90 1.33
CA LEU A 77 4.88 -16.12 0.88
C LEU A 77 4.06 -16.87 -0.18
N LEU A 78 2.76 -17.06 0.05
CA LEU A 78 1.88 -17.75 -0.90
C LEU A 78 1.73 -17.00 -2.23
N SER A 79 1.83 -15.67 -2.20
CA SER A 79 1.66 -14.84 -3.39
C SER A 79 2.93 -14.66 -4.21
N GLU A 80 4.11 -14.96 -3.64
CA GLU A 80 5.39 -14.67 -4.28
C GLU A 80 5.57 -15.44 -5.59
N SER A 81 5.22 -16.72 -5.63
CA SER A 81 5.31 -17.54 -6.84
C SER A 81 4.43 -16.99 -7.97
N VAL A 82 3.20 -16.59 -7.65
CA VAL A 82 2.25 -16.01 -8.60
C VAL A 82 2.72 -14.63 -9.07
N PHE A 83 3.28 -13.82 -8.16
CA PHE A 83 3.85 -12.51 -8.49
C PHE A 83 5.06 -12.63 -9.43
N LYS A 84 5.94 -13.61 -9.21
CA LYS A 84 7.05 -13.90 -10.12
C LYS A 84 6.58 -14.42 -11.48
N ALA A 85 5.52 -15.22 -11.53
CA ALA A 85 4.90 -15.61 -12.80
C ALA A 85 4.29 -14.41 -13.55
N PHE A 86 3.75 -13.43 -12.81
CA PHE A 86 3.19 -12.19 -13.37
C PHE A 86 4.25 -11.30 -14.01
N ASN A 87 5.40 -11.15 -13.36
CA ASN A 87 6.50 -10.33 -13.87
C ASN A 87 7.88 -10.97 -13.59
N PRO A 88 8.32 -11.92 -14.43
CA PRO A 88 9.54 -12.72 -14.17
C PRO A 88 10.82 -11.89 -14.08
N GLU A 89 10.94 -10.85 -14.92
CA GLU A 89 12.10 -9.95 -14.96
C GLU A 89 12.15 -8.99 -13.76
N TYR A 90 11.08 -8.94 -12.95
CA TYR A 90 11.03 -8.05 -11.80
C TYR A 90 11.74 -8.68 -10.60
N GLY A 91 12.98 -8.23 -10.37
CA GLY A 91 13.86 -8.74 -9.31
C GLY A 91 13.43 -8.42 -7.87
N ARG A 92 12.24 -7.84 -7.63
CA ARG A 92 11.76 -7.47 -6.29
C ARG A 92 10.74 -8.46 -5.73
N LEU A 93 10.63 -8.51 -4.40
CA LEU A 93 9.58 -9.23 -3.70
C LEU A 93 8.22 -8.54 -3.86
N ASN A 94 7.13 -9.29 -3.73
CA ASN A 94 5.79 -8.72 -3.85
C ASN A 94 5.47 -7.64 -2.80
N THR A 95 4.46 -6.82 -3.09
CA THR A 95 4.06 -5.67 -2.26
C THR A 95 3.61 -6.05 -0.83
N LEU A 96 3.23 -7.31 -0.57
CA LEU A 96 2.85 -7.71 0.79
C LEU A 96 4.07 -7.79 1.73
N PHE A 97 5.27 -8.09 1.20
CA PHE A 97 6.51 -7.98 1.98
C PHE A 97 6.81 -6.54 2.38
N GLN A 98 6.44 -5.57 1.54
CA GLN A 98 6.54 -4.15 1.87
C GLN A 98 5.66 -3.80 3.08
N PHE A 99 4.42 -4.28 3.09
CA PHE A 99 3.51 -4.08 4.23
C PHE A 99 3.90 -4.88 5.47
N PHE A 100 4.48 -6.08 5.31
CA PHE A 100 5.10 -6.83 6.39
C PHE A 100 6.20 -6.01 7.08
N SER A 101 7.09 -5.38 6.31
CA SER A 101 8.12 -4.49 6.86
C SER A 101 7.55 -3.28 7.59
N VAL A 102 6.47 -2.66 7.07
CA VAL A 102 5.80 -1.54 7.76
C VAL A 102 5.27 -1.97 9.14
N ILE A 103 4.56 -3.10 9.19
CA ILE A 103 4.05 -3.67 10.45
C ILE A 103 5.22 -3.94 11.40
N GLY A 104 6.32 -4.46 10.87
CA GLY A 104 7.53 -4.76 11.63
C GLY A 104 8.21 -3.56 12.25
N VAL A 105 8.46 -2.51 11.48
CA VAL A 105 9.05 -1.27 11.99
C VAL A 105 8.17 -0.66 13.08
N VAL A 106 6.85 -0.60 12.88
CA VAL A 106 5.93 -0.05 13.89
C VAL A 106 5.88 -0.93 15.14
N TRP A 107 5.91 -2.26 14.99
CA TRP A 107 5.94 -3.19 16.11
C TRP A 107 7.19 -2.95 16.97
N VAL A 108 8.39 -2.94 16.38
CA VAL A 108 9.64 -2.68 17.10
C VAL A 108 9.58 -1.34 17.83
N TYR A 109 9.02 -0.30 17.19
CA TYR A 109 8.82 1.00 17.82
C TYR A 109 7.89 0.93 19.04
N GLN A 110 6.80 0.19 18.98
CA GLN A 110 5.83 0.09 20.08
C GLN A 110 6.37 -0.71 21.27
N VAL A 111 7.11 -1.79 21.02
CA VAL A 111 7.72 -2.63 22.09
C VAL A 111 9.16 -2.26 22.41
N ARG A 112 9.64 -1.08 21.98
CA ARG A 112 11.03 -0.63 22.13
C ARG A 112 11.56 -0.64 23.58
N HIS A 113 10.69 -0.57 24.57
CA HIS A 113 11.08 -0.62 25.99
C HIS A 113 11.45 -2.04 26.45
N ILE A 114 11.06 -3.08 25.71
CA ILE A 114 11.33 -4.49 26.03
C ILE A 114 12.72 -4.90 25.54
N PHE A 115 13.18 -4.35 24.41
CA PHE A 115 14.45 -4.70 23.79
C PHE A 115 15.53 -3.67 24.08
N HIS A 116 16.78 -4.11 24.26
CA HIS A 116 17.93 -3.19 24.28
C HIS A 116 18.21 -2.63 22.88
N TYR A 117 18.91 -1.49 22.79
CA TYR A 117 19.12 -0.75 21.55
C TYR A 117 19.78 -1.57 20.42
N GLY A 118 20.71 -2.47 20.74
CA GLY A 118 21.35 -3.35 19.76
C GLY A 118 20.36 -4.26 19.04
N LEU A 119 19.51 -4.97 19.79
CA LEU A 119 18.47 -5.84 19.24
C LEU A 119 17.39 -5.06 18.47
N GLN A 120 17.03 -3.85 18.91
CA GLN A 120 16.17 -2.96 18.13
C GLN A 120 16.78 -2.64 16.77
N GLY A 121 18.08 -2.29 16.75
CA GLY A 121 18.83 -2.01 15.53
C GLY A 121 18.82 -3.18 14.54
N ILE A 122 18.99 -4.41 15.04
CA ILE A 122 18.93 -5.63 14.23
C ILE A 122 17.54 -5.80 13.60
N PHE A 123 16.47 -5.66 14.38
CA PHE A 123 15.11 -5.80 13.83
C PHE A 123 14.79 -4.73 12.80
N TYR A 124 15.15 -3.47 13.05
CA TYR A 124 15.00 -2.41 12.06
C TYR A 124 15.78 -2.75 10.78
N ALA A 125 17.05 -3.15 10.90
CA ALA A 125 17.87 -3.53 9.75
C ALA A 125 17.22 -4.64 8.92
N ILE A 126 16.64 -5.66 9.55
CA ILE A 126 15.90 -6.73 8.86
C ILE A 126 14.71 -6.17 8.08
N PHE A 127 13.85 -5.37 8.70
CA PHE A 127 12.66 -4.84 8.02
C PHE A 127 13.01 -3.82 6.92
N PHE A 128 14.05 -3.01 7.13
CA PHE A 128 14.59 -2.12 6.10
C PHE A 128 15.17 -2.92 4.92
N PHE A 129 15.89 -4.01 5.19
CA PHE A 129 16.43 -4.88 4.15
C PHE A 129 15.31 -5.55 3.33
N ILE A 130 14.28 -6.09 3.99
CA ILE A 130 13.12 -6.67 3.31
C ILE A 130 12.42 -5.60 2.46
N SER A 131 12.21 -4.40 3.00
CA SER A 131 11.55 -3.31 2.27
C SER A 131 12.38 -2.82 1.07
N TYR A 132 13.70 -2.77 1.20
CA TYR A 132 14.58 -2.39 0.10
C TYR A 132 14.42 -3.33 -1.10
N HIS A 133 14.26 -4.64 -0.83
CA HIS A 133 14.05 -5.67 -1.85
C HIS A 133 12.58 -5.87 -2.25
N ALA A 134 11.63 -5.31 -1.50
CA ALA A 134 10.21 -5.39 -1.83
C ALA A 134 9.79 -4.30 -2.82
N ASP A 135 8.62 -4.52 -3.42
CA ASP A 135 7.98 -3.55 -4.31
C ASP A 135 7.86 -2.17 -3.63
N TYR A 136 7.94 -1.10 -4.43
CA TYR A 136 7.95 0.31 -3.97
C TYR A 136 9.14 0.77 -3.10
N SER A 137 10.12 -0.11 -2.83
CA SER A 137 11.38 0.17 -2.12
C SER A 137 11.20 0.91 -0.77
N LEU A 138 12.28 1.52 -0.28
CA LEU A 138 12.27 2.31 0.95
C LEU A 138 11.29 3.50 0.90
N PHE A 139 11.02 4.07 -0.28
CA PHE A 139 10.04 5.17 -0.38
C PHE A 139 8.63 4.70 -0.01
N GLY A 140 8.27 3.47 -0.40
CA GLY A 140 7.02 2.84 0.01
C GLY A 140 6.91 2.67 1.54
N LEU A 141 8.01 2.31 2.21
CA LEU A 141 8.07 2.16 3.67
C LEU A 141 7.88 3.51 4.34
N LEU A 142 8.68 4.49 3.92
CA LEU A 142 8.67 5.83 4.47
C LEU A 142 7.30 6.50 4.29
N TYR A 143 6.64 6.30 3.16
CA TYR A 143 5.26 6.78 2.96
C TYR A 143 4.29 6.22 4.01
N CYS A 144 4.32 4.91 4.26
CA CYS A 144 3.44 4.29 5.25
C CYS A 144 3.76 4.75 6.68
N LEU A 145 5.05 4.92 7.01
CA LEU A 145 5.49 5.45 8.30
C LEU A 145 5.06 6.92 8.47
N ALA A 146 5.14 7.74 7.42
CA ALA A 146 4.63 9.10 7.43
C ALA A 146 3.11 9.14 7.66
N CYS A 147 2.36 8.21 7.02
CA CYS A 147 0.93 8.07 7.28
C CYS A 147 0.66 7.66 8.74
N TYR A 148 1.48 6.77 9.31
CA TYR A 148 1.36 6.36 10.71
C TYR A 148 1.57 7.57 11.64
N LEU A 149 2.64 8.35 11.42
CA LEU A 149 2.89 9.58 12.18
C LEU A 149 1.77 10.61 12.01
N PHE A 150 1.19 10.74 10.82
CA PHE A 150 0.03 11.60 10.57
C PHE A 150 -1.17 11.27 11.48
N PHE A 151 -1.38 9.99 11.82
CA PHE A 151 -2.43 9.59 12.77
C PHE A 151 -2.06 9.81 14.24
N GLN A 152 -0.76 9.85 14.57
CA GLN A 152 -0.28 10.05 15.95
C GLN A 152 -0.26 11.53 16.38
N VAL A 153 -0.14 12.47 15.43
CA VAL A 153 0.00 13.90 15.73
C VAL A 153 -1.32 14.58 16.14
N LYS A 154 -1.27 15.25 17.29
CA LYS A 154 -2.44 15.91 17.90
C LYS A 154 -2.64 17.34 17.40
N THR A 155 -1.54 18.11 17.29
CA THR A 155 -1.58 19.52 16.89
C THR A 155 -1.92 19.69 15.41
N ARG A 156 -2.41 20.87 15.03
CA ARG A 156 -2.73 21.18 13.62
C ARG A 156 -1.47 21.35 12.78
N GLN A 157 -0.45 22.01 13.32
CA GLN A 157 0.79 22.30 12.60
C GLN A 157 1.56 21.00 12.29
N ASP A 158 1.77 20.14 13.28
CA ASP A 158 2.47 18.86 13.07
C ASP A 158 1.71 17.95 12.09
N ARG A 159 0.37 18.05 12.09
CA ARG A 159 -0.46 17.32 11.12
C ARG A 159 -0.26 17.80 9.69
N LEU A 160 -0.13 19.11 9.48
CA LEU A 160 0.17 19.65 8.16
C LEU A 160 1.57 19.22 7.70
N VAL A 161 2.56 19.22 8.60
CA VAL A 161 3.91 18.72 8.31
C VAL A 161 3.87 17.24 7.93
N ALA A 162 3.21 16.40 8.75
CA ALA A 162 3.08 14.97 8.46
C ALA A 162 2.33 14.69 7.14
N MET A 163 1.28 15.47 6.84
CA MET A 163 0.56 15.39 5.57
C MET A 163 1.47 15.75 4.39
N SER A 164 2.24 16.84 4.50
CA SER A 164 3.22 17.23 3.47
C SER A 164 4.28 16.15 3.27
N CYS A 165 4.77 15.52 4.35
CA CYS A 165 5.67 14.38 4.25
C CYS A 165 5.03 13.19 3.52
N CYS A 166 3.75 12.88 3.79
CA CYS A 166 3.02 11.82 3.07
C CYS A 166 2.93 12.12 1.57
N ILE A 167 2.59 13.37 1.21
CA ILE A 167 2.49 13.81 -0.19
C ILE A 167 3.84 13.71 -0.89
N LEU A 168 4.90 14.21 -0.26
CA LEU A 168 6.26 14.15 -0.81
C LEU A 168 6.71 12.71 -1.04
N LEU A 169 6.62 11.85 -0.01
CA LEU A 169 7.09 10.47 -0.08
C LEU A 169 6.26 9.63 -1.05
N GLY A 170 4.94 9.81 -1.07
CA GLY A 170 4.08 9.12 -2.03
C GLY A 170 4.29 9.60 -3.48
N SER A 171 4.70 10.85 -3.67
CA SER A 171 5.11 11.37 -4.99
C SER A 171 6.48 10.84 -5.41
N LEU A 172 7.47 10.86 -4.50
CA LEU A 172 8.80 10.28 -4.73
C LEU A 172 8.71 8.80 -5.08
N MET A 173 7.84 8.04 -4.41
CA MET A 173 7.60 6.63 -4.73
C MET A 173 7.13 6.41 -6.18
N ASN A 174 6.50 7.41 -6.81
CA ASN A 174 6.01 7.35 -8.19
C ASN A 174 6.87 8.12 -9.19
N TYR A 175 8.07 8.56 -8.79
CA TYR A 175 8.91 9.46 -9.61
C TYR A 175 9.21 8.92 -11.02
N GLN A 176 9.37 7.59 -11.15
CA GLN A 176 9.68 6.95 -12.43
C GLN A 176 8.59 7.16 -13.49
N PHE A 177 7.34 7.34 -13.06
CA PHE A 177 6.22 7.56 -13.97
C PHE A 177 6.09 9.03 -14.41
N LEU A 178 6.76 9.97 -13.74
CA LEU A 178 6.65 11.40 -14.05
C LEU A 178 7.27 11.75 -15.41
N ASN A 179 8.32 11.03 -15.81
CA ASN A 179 8.97 11.19 -17.12
C ASN A 179 8.25 10.44 -18.25
N SER A 180 7.19 9.70 -17.95
CA SER A 180 6.43 8.96 -18.97
C SER A 180 5.50 9.88 -19.75
N ARG A 181 5.02 9.44 -20.92
CA ARG A 181 3.99 10.14 -21.71
C ARG A 181 2.72 10.45 -20.91
N LEU A 182 2.42 9.66 -19.87
CA LEU A 182 1.26 9.83 -18.99
C LEU A 182 1.61 10.53 -17.67
N GLY A 183 2.82 11.09 -17.53
CA GLY A 183 3.32 11.67 -16.30
C GLY A 183 2.41 12.76 -15.71
N TYR A 184 1.87 13.63 -16.56
CA TYR A 184 0.92 14.67 -16.12
C TYR A 184 -0.39 14.08 -15.55
N LEU A 185 -0.88 12.97 -16.12
CA LEU A 185 -2.05 12.27 -15.59
C LEU A 185 -1.74 11.55 -14.28
N VAL A 186 -0.51 11.06 -14.11
CA VAL A 186 -0.05 10.51 -12.83
C VAL A 186 0.00 11.60 -11.76
N VAL A 187 0.51 12.78 -12.06
CA VAL A 187 0.46 13.92 -11.12
C VAL A 187 -0.99 14.24 -10.73
N LEU A 188 -1.90 14.29 -11.71
CA LEU A 188 -3.31 14.51 -11.44
C LEU A 188 -3.92 13.41 -10.56
N SER A 189 -3.61 12.13 -10.83
CA SER A 189 -4.13 11.01 -10.03
C SER A 189 -3.59 11.03 -8.60
N LEU A 190 -2.34 11.44 -8.39
CA LEU A 190 -1.76 11.63 -7.07
C LEU A 190 -2.45 12.78 -6.31
N ILE A 191 -2.67 13.92 -6.96
CA ILE A 191 -3.38 15.07 -6.36
C ILE A 191 -4.78 14.64 -5.92
N VAL A 192 -5.54 13.96 -6.77
CA VAL A 192 -6.88 13.46 -6.46
C VAL A 192 -6.83 12.45 -5.32
N THR A 193 -5.87 11.53 -5.33
CA THR A 193 -5.69 10.53 -4.27
C THR A 193 -5.40 11.18 -2.92
N PHE A 194 -4.44 12.10 -2.86
CA PHE A 194 -4.08 12.77 -1.60
C PHE A 194 -5.19 13.67 -1.10
N TYR A 195 -5.87 14.39 -2.00
CA TYR A 195 -7.07 15.14 -1.62
C TYR A 195 -8.10 14.21 -1.00
N TYR A 196 -8.39 13.06 -1.63
CA TYR A 196 -9.40 12.13 -1.14
C TYR A 196 -9.05 11.52 0.23
N LEU A 197 -7.78 11.17 0.47
CA LEU A 197 -7.33 10.54 1.72
C LEU A 197 -7.22 11.54 2.88
N PHE A 198 -6.70 12.74 2.64
CA PHE A 198 -6.33 13.69 3.70
C PHE A 198 -7.33 14.83 3.91
N SER A 199 -8.11 15.20 2.89
CA SER A 199 -9.07 16.31 3.00
C SER A 199 -10.26 15.95 3.91
N PRO A 200 -10.76 16.90 4.72
CA PRO A 200 -12.04 16.77 5.43
C PRO A 200 -13.22 16.47 4.49
N SER A 201 -13.16 16.96 3.24
CA SER A 201 -14.21 16.78 2.24
C SER A 201 -14.07 15.50 1.42
N GLY A 202 -12.98 14.75 1.59
CA GLY A 202 -12.72 13.48 0.90
C GLY A 202 -13.48 12.32 1.55
N ILE A 203 -12.75 11.25 1.91
CA ILE A 203 -13.33 10.04 2.53
C ILE A 203 -14.19 10.34 3.76
N ARG A 204 -13.88 11.39 4.53
CA ARG A 204 -14.58 11.75 5.77
C ARG A 204 -16.01 12.25 5.52
N ARG A 205 -16.29 12.81 4.34
CA ARG A 205 -17.65 13.20 3.93
C ARG A 205 -18.43 12.03 3.34
N SER A 206 -17.76 10.96 2.95
CA SER A 206 -18.41 9.74 2.48
C SER A 206 -19.07 9.01 3.65
N THR A 207 -20.35 8.68 3.50
CA THR A 207 -21.13 7.83 4.41
C THR A 207 -21.51 6.53 3.70
N PRO A 208 -20.53 5.71 3.28
CA PRO A 208 -20.83 4.46 2.59
C PRO A 208 -21.57 3.51 3.55
N GLY A 209 -22.51 2.72 3.02
CA GLY A 209 -23.16 1.62 3.73
C GLY A 209 -22.50 0.29 3.36
N VAL A 210 -21.20 0.15 3.62
CA VAL A 210 -20.41 -0.99 3.13
C VAL A 210 -20.06 -1.93 4.27
N GLU A 211 -20.45 -3.20 4.11
CA GLU A 211 -20.14 -4.24 5.07
C GLU A 211 -18.66 -4.62 5.05
N ARG A 212 -18.20 -5.12 6.20
CA ARG A 212 -16.81 -5.53 6.38
C ARG A 212 -16.51 -6.81 5.59
N MET A 213 -15.47 -6.74 4.76
CA MET A 213 -15.01 -7.92 4.03
C MET A 213 -14.45 -8.97 4.99
N LYS A 214 -14.78 -10.24 4.73
CA LYS A 214 -14.18 -11.37 5.44
C LYS A 214 -12.66 -11.35 5.23
N LYS A 215 -11.90 -11.52 6.32
CA LYS A 215 -10.42 -11.44 6.29
C LYS A 215 -9.80 -12.37 5.25
N VAL A 216 -10.27 -13.62 5.19
CA VAL A 216 -9.78 -14.62 4.24
C VAL A 216 -9.96 -14.15 2.79
N VAL A 217 -11.12 -13.57 2.47
CA VAL A 217 -11.39 -13.03 1.13
C VAL A 217 -10.43 -11.89 0.79
N PHE A 218 -10.20 -10.97 1.73
CA PHE A 218 -9.30 -9.84 1.53
C PHE A 218 -7.86 -10.28 1.22
N TYR A 219 -7.31 -11.21 2.01
CA TYR A 219 -5.94 -11.67 1.82
C TYR A 219 -5.80 -12.60 0.60
N ALA A 220 -6.77 -13.48 0.35
CA ALA A 220 -6.75 -14.36 -0.82
C ALA A 220 -6.92 -13.60 -2.15
N PHE A 221 -7.52 -12.40 -2.12
CA PHE A 221 -7.73 -11.60 -3.33
C PHE A 221 -6.42 -11.32 -4.07
N TYR A 222 -5.32 -11.02 -3.34
CA TYR A 222 -4.04 -10.66 -3.97
C TYR A 222 -3.45 -11.78 -4.86
N PRO A 223 -3.20 -13.00 -4.37
CA PRO A 223 -2.71 -14.07 -5.24
C PRO A 223 -3.73 -14.48 -6.31
N ILE A 224 -5.04 -14.49 -6.00
CA ILE A 224 -6.06 -14.96 -6.94
C ILE A 224 -6.16 -14.03 -8.16
N HIS A 225 -6.21 -12.71 -7.98
CA HIS A 225 -6.33 -11.80 -9.13
C HIS A 225 -5.06 -11.76 -10.00
N LEU A 226 -3.88 -11.88 -9.40
CA LEU A 226 -2.63 -12.03 -10.16
C LEU A 226 -2.65 -13.32 -10.97
N LEU A 227 -3.06 -14.43 -10.37
CA LEU A 227 -3.16 -15.71 -11.06
C LEU A 227 -4.11 -15.63 -12.26
N MET A 228 -5.29 -15.03 -12.08
CA MET A 228 -6.23 -14.80 -13.18
C MET A 228 -5.60 -13.98 -14.31
N ILE A 229 -4.91 -12.88 -13.98
CA ILE A 229 -4.25 -12.03 -14.99
C ILE A 229 -3.13 -12.80 -15.71
N VAL A 230 -2.32 -13.59 -14.99
CA VAL A 230 -1.28 -14.44 -15.58
C VAL A 230 -1.88 -15.45 -16.55
N THR A 231 -2.94 -16.15 -16.15
CA THR A 231 -3.62 -17.12 -17.00
C THR A 231 -4.17 -16.46 -18.26
N ILE A 232 -4.82 -15.29 -18.14
CA ILE A 232 -5.32 -14.54 -19.31
C ILE A 232 -4.16 -14.09 -20.20
N LYS A 233 -3.09 -13.54 -19.62
CA LYS A 233 -1.91 -13.11 -20.39
C LYS A 233 -1.29 -14.29 -21.15
N PHE A 234 -1.21 -15.46 -20.52
CA PHE A 234 -0.70 -16.67 -21.17
C PHE A 234 -1.60 -17.14 -22.32
N ILE A 235 -2.93 -17.04 -22.20
CA ILE A 235 -3.86 -17.47 -23.26
C ILE A 235 -3.88 -16.52 -24.46
N PHE A 236 -3.77 -15.20 -24.22
CA PHE A 236 -3.97 -14.18 -25.27
C PHE A 236 -2.69 -13.56 -25.82
N ILE A 237 -1.55 -13.68 -25.12
CA ILE A 237 -0.27 -13.07 -25.51
C ILE A 237 0.87 -14.10 -25.50
N GLY A 238 0.81 -15.10 -24.62
CA GLY A 238 1.75 -16.22 -24.60
C GLY A 238 1.62 -17.10 -25.83
#